data_AF-A0A6P0XXC4-F1
#
_entry.id   AF-A0A6P0XXC4-F1
#
_cell.length_a   1.000
_cell.length_b   1.000
_cell.length_c   1.000
_cell.angle_alpha   90.00
_cell.angle_beta   90.00
_cell.angle_gamma   90.00
#
_symmetry.space_group_name_H-M   'P 1'
#
loop_
_entity.id
_entity.type
_entity.pdbx_description
1 polymer ?
#
loop_
_entity_poly.entity_id
_entity_poly.type
_entity_poly.pdbx_seq_one_letter_code
_entity_poly.pdbx_strand_id
1 'polypeptide(L)'
;MVSQNERIVLATMGEWHRDMLVIDSWINNRPKSQQAVSLLCAKLQECKDEIKERMEYLARKRGITADELWIQVLRGEAERLTAEEWANESGDEE
;
A
#
# COMPACT_ATOMS: atom_id res chain seq x y z
N MET A 1 2.37 -19.79 5.21
CA MET A 1 2.93 -19.31 6.48
C MET A 1 3.72 -18.05 6.18
N VAL A 2 3.22 -16.88 6.57
CA VAL A 2 4.04 -15.65 6.56
C VAL A 2 5.12 -15.86 7.61
N SER A 3 6.39 -15.87 7.21
CA SER A 3 7.49 -15.93 8.17
C SER A 3 7.32 -14.77 9.15
N GLN A 4 7.10 -15.06 10.43
CA GLN A 4 6.84 -14.07 11.50
C GLN A 4 7.98 -13.06 11.73
N ASN A 5 8.98 -13.01 10.86
CA ASN A 5 10.22 -12.28 11.04
C ASN A 5 10.66 -11.49 9.79
N GLU A 6 9.76 -11.26 8.83
CA GLU A 6 10.08 -10.31 7.76
C GLU A 6 10.17 -8.89 8.34
N ARG A 7 11.39 -8.35 8.36
CA ARG A 7 11.63 -6.98 8.80
C ARG A 7 11.47 -6.05 7.61
N ILE A 8 10.43 -5.23 7.64
CA ILE A 8 10.29 -4.12 6.70
C ILE A 8 11.33 -3.07 7.07
N VAL A 9 12.33 -2.89 6.20
CA VAL A 9 13.33 -1.82 6.33
C VAL A 9 12.81 -0.61 5.58
N LEU A 10 12.53 0.47 6.30
CA LEU A 10 12.14 1.74 5.68
C LEU A 10 13.39 2.43 5.11
N ALA A 11 13.23 3.03 3.93
CA ALA A 11 14.20 4.01 3.44
C ALA A 11 14.35 5.17 4.44
N THR A 12 15.46 5.90 4.35
CA THR A 12 15.73 7.03 5.24
C THR A 12 14.60 8.04 5.17
N MET A 13 13.94 8.26 6.31
CA MET A 13 12.94 9.32 6.46
C MET A 13 13.62 10.69 6.46
N GLY A 14 12.96 11.69 5.88
CA GLY A 14 13.39 13.09 6.02
C GLY A 14 13.45 13.52 7.49
N GLU A 15 14.36 14.45 7.80
CA GLU A 15 14.65 14.93 9.16
C GLU A 15 13.37 15.30 9.93
N TRP A 16 12.51 16.11 9.33
CA TRP A 16 11.25 16.53 9.94
C TRP A 16 10.35 15.35 10.36
N HIS A 17 10.18 14.34 9.51
CA HIS A 17 9.35 13.17 9.82
C HIS A 17 9.96 12.31 10.91
N ARG A 18 11.30 12.19 10.93
CA ARG A 18 12.01 11.51 12.00
C ARG A 18 11.74 12.22 13.33
N ASP A 19 11.84 13.54 13.38
CA ASP A 19 11.63 14.31 14.60
C ASP A 19 10.21 14.17 15.13
N MET A 20 9.21 14.27 14.23
CA MET A 20 7.81 14.04 14.58
C MET A 20 7.59 12.66 15.18
N LEU A 21 8.17 11.60 14.59
CA LEU A 21 8.08 10.24 15.15
C LEU A 21 8.71 10.16 16.55
N VAL A 22 9.86 10.80 16.78
CA VAL A 22 10.52 10.81 18.09
C VAL A 22 9.65 11.49 19.14
N ILE A 23 9.12 12.68 18.82
CA ILE A 23 8.28 13.47 19.73
C ILE A 23 6.99 12.70 20.05
N ASP A 24 6.29 12.20 19.04
CA ASP A 24 5.04 11.48 19.22
C ASP A 24 5.23 10.16 20.01
N SER A 25 6.34 9.46 19.77
CA SER A 25 6.72 8.28 20.57
C SER A 25 6.94 8.62 22.04
N TRP A 26 7.58 9.77 22.32
CA TRP A 26 7.82 10.25 23.68
C TRP A 26 6.52 10.64 24.37
N ILE A 27 5.64 11.40 23.71
CA ILE A 27 4.32 11.80 24.23
C ILE A 27 3.49 10.57 24.61
N ASN A 28 3.46 9.56 23.75
CA ASN A 28 2.65 8.36 23.95
C ASN A 28 3.33 7.29 24.83
N ASN A 29 4.53 7.55 25.33
CA ASN A 29 5.35 6.60 26.10
C ASN A 29 5.48 5.23 25.40
N ARG A 30 5.82 5.23 24.11
CA ARG A 30 5.97 4.03 23.28
C ARG A 30 7.34 3.96 22.61
N PRO A 31 7.90 2.76 22.40
CA PRO A 31 9.08 2.60 21.55
C PRO A 31 8.80 3.11 20.13
N LYS A 32 9.79 3.76 19.51
CA LYS A 32 9.67 4.35 18.16
C LYS A 32 9.19 3.34 17.11
N SER A 33 9.66 2.09 17.20
CA SER A 33 9.23 1.01 16.31
C SER A 33 7.74 0.70 16.44
N GLN A 34 7.23 0.64 17.67
CA GLN A 34 5.81 0.39 17.93
C GLN A 34 4.95 1.58 17.51
N GLN A 35 5.42 2.81 17.75
CA GLN A 35 4.71 4.01 17.31
C GLN A 35 4.68 4.11 15.79
N ALA A 36 5.80 3.83 15.11
CA ALA A 36 5.84 3.79 13.65
C ALA A 36 4.87 2.77 13.06
N VAL A 37 4.77 1.56 13.64
CA VAL A 37 3.77 0.56 13.23
C VAL A 37 2.35 1.08 13.43
N SER A 38 2.05 1.69 14.59
CA SER A 38 0.73 2.26 14.88
C SER A 38 0.33 3.33 13.88
N LEU A 39 1.25 4.26 13.56
CA LEU A 39 1.01 5.34 12.61
C LEU A 39 0.85 4.82 11.18
N LEU A 40 1.66 3.83 10.78
CA LEU A 40 1.53 3.18 9.49
C LEU A 40 0.16 2.48 9.35
N CYS A 41 -0.27 1.74 10.37
CA CYS A 41 -1.59 1.10 10.37
C CYS A 41 -2.72 2.13 10.24
N ALA A 42 -2.64 3.24 10.98
CA ALA A 42 -3.62 4.32 10.89
C ALA A 42 -3.66 4.90 9.47
N LYS A 43 -2.49 5.17 8.86
CA LYS A 43 -2.44 5.69 7.49
C LYS A 43 -2.97 4.71 6.45
N LEU A 44 -2.66 3.43 6.59
CA LEU A 44 -3.19 2.39 5.71
C LEU A 44 -4.72 2.25 5.84
N GLN A 45 -5.27 2.46 7.04
CA GLN A 45 -6.71 2.49 7.25
C GLN A 45 -7.36 3.69 6.54
N GLU A 46 -6.73 4.87 6.59
CA GLU A 46 -7.18 6.05 5.83
C GLU A 46 -7.14 5.81 4.31
N CYS A 47 -6.09 5.16 3.81
CA CYS A 47 -5.93 4.86 2.39
C CYS A 47 -6.80 3.69 1.90
N LYS A 48 -7.55 3.02 2.79
CA LYS A 48 -8.26 1.78 2.47
C LYS A 48 -9.19 1.90 1.26
N ASP A 49 -9.98 2.96 1.21
CA ASP A 49 -11.01 3.10 0.18
C ASP A 49 -10.39 3.47 -1.18
N GLU A 50 -9.35 4.31 -1.19
CA GLU A 50 -8.57 4.61 -2.38
C GLU A 50 -7.85 3.35 -2.93
N ILE A 51 -7.31 2.52 -2.04
CA ILE A 51 -6.71 1.23 -2.43
C ILE A 51 -7.76 0.34 -3.09
N LYS A 52 -8.97 0.25 -2.53
CA LYS A 52 -10.07 -0.53 -3.12
C LYS A 52 -10.47 -0.03 -4.49
N GLU A 53 -10.67 1.28 -4.65
CA GLU A 53 -11.04 1.89 -5.93
C GLU A 53 -9.99 1.59 -7.01
N ARG A 54 -8.71 1.72 -6.67
CA ARG A 54 -7.59 1.37 -7.57
C ARG A 54 -7.61 -0.11 -7.93
N MET A 55 -7.90 -1.00 -6.97
CA MET A 55 -8.00 -2.44 -7.22
C MET A 55 -9.18 -2.79 -8.13
N GLU A 56 -10.34 -2.15 -7.94
CA GLU A 56 -11.51 -2.32 -8.80
C GLU A 56 -11.23 -1.87 -10.25
N TYR A 57 -10.61 -0.70 -10.41
CA TYR A 57 -10.18 -0.21 -11.71
C TYR A 57 -9.23 -1.20 -12.40
N LEU A 58 -8.21 -1.66 -11.67
CA LEU A 58 -7.21 -2.60 -12.18
C LEU A 58 -7.77 -3.99 -12.49
N ALA A 59 -8.77 -4.45 -11.73
CA ALA A 59 -9.43 -5.74 -11.96
C ALA A 59 -10.32 -5.70 -13.20
N ARG A 60 -11.09 -4.61 -13.36
CA ARG A 60 -11.91 -4.37 -14.56
C ARG A 60 -11.06 -4.41 -15.84
N LYS A 61 -9.89 -3.77 -15.83
CA LYS A 61 -8.94 -3.81 -16.96
C LYS A 61 -8.45 -5.22 -17.31
N ARG A 62 -8.41 -6.11 -16.33
CA ARG A 62 -7.96 -7.50 -16.49
C ARG A 62 -9.12 -8.49 -16.75
N GLY A 63 -10.37 -8.00 -16.79
CA GLY A 63 -11.55 -8.84 -16.94
C GLY A 63 -11.78 -9.81 -15.76
N ILE A 64 -11.23 -9.51 -14.58
CA ILE A 64 -11.39 -10.32 -13.36
C ILE A 64 -12.06 -9.51 -12.25
N THR A 65 -12.47 -10.17 -11.17
CA THR A 65 -13.04 -9.48 -10.00
C THR A 65 -11.95 -8.82 -9.15
N ALA A 66 -12.32 -7.77 -8.41
CA ALA A 66 -11.41 -7.10 -7.48
C ALA A 66 -10.87 -8.06 -6.40
N ASP A 67 -11.70 -8.97 -5.91
CA ASP A 67 -11.32 -9.97 -4.91
C ASP A 67 -10.30 -10.98 -5.45
N GLU A 68 -10.46 -11.43 -6.70
CA GLU A 68 -9.49 -12.31 -7.36
C GLU A 68 -8.14 -11.60 -7.53
N LEU A 69 -8.14 -10.37 -8.01
CA LEU A 69 -6.91 -9.57 -8.13
C LEU A 69 -6.28 -9.33 -6.76
N TRP A 70 -7.08 -9.09 -5.73
CA TRP A 70 -6.60 -8.90 -4.36
C TRP A 70 -5.85 -10.11 -3.84
N ILE A 71 -6.39 -11.31 -4.04
CA ILE A 71 -5.75 -12.56 -3.65
C ILE A 71 -4.44 -12.76 -4.41
N GLN A 72 -4.42 -12.50 -5.72
CA GLN A 72 -3.20 -12.62 -6.54
C GLN A 72 -2.10 -11.66 -6.04
N VAL A 73 -2.44 -10.41 -5.72
CA VAL A 73 -1.48 -9.43 -5.18
C VAL A 73 -0.92 -9.90 -3.84
N LEU A 74 -1.76 -10.36 -2.92
CA LEU A 74 -1.31 -10.86 -1.61
C LEU A 74 -0.42 -12.11 -1.69
N ARG A 75 -0.55 -12.89 -2.77
CA ARG A 75 0.30 -14.06 -3.03
C ARG A 75 1.59 -13.73 -3.78
N GLY A 76 1.72 -12.50 -4.29
CA GLY A 76 2.83 -12.11 -5.19
C GLY A 76 2.71 -12.70 -6.59
N GLU A 77 1.51 -13.13 -6.99
CA GLU A 77 1.21 -13.74 -8.29
C GLU A 77 0.72 -12.72 -9.33
N ALA A 78 0.32 -11.51 -8.88
CA ALA A 78 -0.21 -10.49 -9.78
C ALA A 78 0.90 -9.85 -10.64
N GLU A 79 0.72 -9.88 -11.96
CA GLU A 79 1.60 -9.18 -12.89
C GLU A 79 1.21 -7.70 -13.06
N ARG A 80 2.22 -6.85 -13.25
CA ARG A 80 2.01 -5.44 -13.59
C ARG A 80 1.54 -5.35 -15.04
N LEU A 81 0.50 -4.56 -15.28
CA LEU A 81 0.09 -4.22 -16.64
C LEU A 81 1.24 -3.55 -17.38
N THR A 82 1.54 -4.00 -18.59
CA THR A 82 2.55 -3.41 -19.47
C THR A 82 2.07 -2.08 -20.01
N ALA A 83 3.00 -1.20 -20.44
CA ALA A 83 2.64 0.11 -20.98
C ALA A 83 1.66 0.04 -22.17
N GLU A 84 1.71 -1.05 -22.95
CA GLU A 84 0.82 -1.32 -24.08
C GLU A 84 -0.61 -1.62 -23.60
N GLU A 85 -0.76 -2.39 -22.53
CA GLU A 85 -2.05 -2.68 -21.89
C GLU A 85 -2.66 -1.44 -21.21
N TRP A 86 -1.83 -0.47 -20.82
CA TRP A 86 -2.30 0.83 -20.34
C TRP A 86 -2.85 1.73 -21.46
N ALA A 87 -2.28 1.64 -22.67
CA ALA A 87 -2.60 2.54 -23.78
C ALA A 87 -3.91 2.20 -24.52
N ASN A 88 -4.36 0.94 -24.46
CA ASN A 88 -5.52 0.45 -25.22
C ASN A 88 -6.90 0.98 -24.76
N GLU A 89 -6.98 1.83 -23.73
CA GLU A 89 -8.24 2.45 -23.26
C GLU A 89 -8.26 3.99 -23.36
N SER A 90 -7.20 4.64 -23.86
CA SER A 90 -7.24 6.08 -24.17
C SER A 90 -8.03 6.40 -25.46
N GLY A 91 -8.87 5.47 -25.92
CA GLY A 91 -9.55 5.49 -27.22
C GLY A 91 -11.07 5.68 -27.17
N ASP A 92 -11.64 6.06 -26.02
CA ASP A 92 -13.08 6.37 -25.89
C ASP A 92 -13.29 7.81 -25.36
N GLU A 93 -12.78 8.79 -26.10
CA GLU A 93 -13.34 10.15 -26.13
C GLU A 93 -13.63 10.51 -27.59
N GLU A 94 -14.85 10.20 -28.05
CA GLU A 94 -15.47 10.77 -29.26
C GLU A 94 -16.56 11.76 -28.86
#